data_AF-A0A518CW80-F1
#
_entry.id   AF-A0A518CW80-F1
#
_cell.length_a   1.000
_cell.length_b   1.000
_cell.length_c   1.000
_cell.angle_alpha   90.00
_cell.angle_beta   90.00
_cell.angle_gamma   90.00
#
_symmetry.space_group_name_H-M   'P 1'
#
loop_
_entity.id
_entity.type
_entity.pdbx_description
1 polymer ?
#
loop_
_entity_poly.entity_id
_entity_poly.type
_entity_poly.pdbx_seq_one_letter_code
_entity_poly.pdbx_strand_id
1 'polypeptide(L)'
;MIALVAAPLLCLAQPASQPAAQPTARHAPTSFDGPVELSQLRRLPSRALEIPFRATVVVQAVDRAWDPLLTRFDGATWLRLEAWSDDAALWERASFENPAPYLFARRGTGAAQALLAASPYDRIEVEGAVRQVFAGEPWIEIWAVHRKGVALTEATVFHAARAERLEREGNLELARSEIERALAAPMPEHHRAPLLAIAERLEVPADGSDSSSGSSK
;
A
#
# COMPACT_ATOMS: atom_id res chain seq x y z
N MET A 1 -28.09 68.85 5.11
CA MET A 1 -26.98 69.59 4.47
C MET A 1 -26.07 68.54 3.84
N ILE A 2 -26.00 68.50 2.52
CA ILE A 2 -25.36 67.47 1.70
C ILE A 2 -23.87 67.80 1.55
N ALA A 3 -22.98 66.82 1.69
CA ALA A 3 -21.60 66.92 1.21
C ALA A 3 -21.20 65.59 0.55
N LEU A 4 -21.33 65.60 -0.78
CA LEU A 4 -20.87 64.61 -1.74
C LEU A 4 -19.34 64.74 -1.86
N VAL A 5 -18.57 63.68 -1.68
CA VAL A 5 -17.13 63.67 -2.02
C VAL A 5 -16.88 62.59 -3.06
N ALA A 6 -16.43 63.04 -4.22
CA ALA A 6 -16.18 62.26 -5.41
C ALA A 6 -14.89 61.43 -5.28
N ALA A 7 -14.96 60.16 -5.68
CA ALA A 7 -13.82 59.26 -5.80
C ALA A 7 -13.17 59.39 -7.20
N PRO A 8 -11.83 59.41 -7.31
CA PRO A 8 -11.17 59.29 -8.60
C PRO A 8 -11.08 57.82 -9.03
N LEU A 9 -11.61 57.51 -10.21
CA LEU A 9 -11.37 56.27 -10.95
C LEU A 9 -9.95 56.28 -11.52
N LEU A 10 -9.06 55.46 -10.97
CA LEU A 10 -7.77 55.13 -11.57
C LEU A 10 -7.96 53.98 -12.57
N CYS A 11 -7.94 54.32 -13.86
CA CYS A 11 -7.79 53.34 -14.95
C CYS A 11 -6.37 52.78 -14.94
N LEU A 12 -6.18 51.59 -14.37
CA LEU A 12 -4.96 50.80 -14.56
C LEU A 12 -5.07 50.03 -15.88
N ALA A 13 -4.26 50.41 -16.87
CA ALA A 13 -4.10 49.68 -18.10
C ALA A 13 -3.38 48.34 -17.82
N GLN A 14 -4.07 47.22 -18.02
CA GLN A 14 -3.47 45.88 -17.97
C GLN A 14 -2.58 45.66 -19.20
N PRO A 15 -1.30 45.26 -19.04
CA PRO A 15 -0.50 44.80 -20.16
C PRO A 15 -1.07 43.46 -20.68
N ALA A 16 -1.19 43.36 -22.01
CA ALA A 16 -1.63 42.16 -22.70
C ALA A 16 -0.73 40.96 -22.33
N SER A 17 -1.31 39.95 -21.69
CA SER A 17 -0.65 38.67 -21.43
C SER A 17 -0.28 38.01 -22.76
N GLN A 18 1.02 37.91 -23.03
CA GLN A 18 1.53 37.03 -24.09
C GLN A 18 1.19 35.57 -23.76
N PRO A 19 0.72 34.76 -24.73
CA PRO A 19 0.58 33.33 -24.51
C PRO A 19 1.98 32.75 -24.32
N ALA A 20 2.27 32.29 -23.10
CA ALA A 20 3.49 31.57 -22.81
C ALA A 20 3.56 30.35 -23.74
N ALA A 21 4.64 30.28 -24.52
CA ALA A 21 4.96 29.11 -25.32
C ALA A 21 4.97 27.89 -24.39
N GLN A 22 4.10 26.93 -24.68
CA GLN A 22 4.01 25.69 -23.90
C GLN A 22 5.38 25.02 -23.95
N PRO A 23 6.01 24.71 -22.79
CA PRO A 23 7.23 23.93 -22.78
C PRO A 23 6.90 22.57 -23.39
N THR A 24 7.52 22.28 -24.53
CA THR A 24 7.45 20.98 -25.20
C THR A 24 7.84 19.93 -24.17
N ALA A 25 6.87 19.14 -23.73
CA ALA A 25 7.07 18.11 -22.73
C ALA A 25 8.13 17.13 -23.26
N ARG A 26 9.32 17.20 -22.68
CA ARG A 26 10.34 16.15 -22.80
C ARG A 26 9.67 14.86 -22.36
N HIS A 27 9.62 13.89 -23.26
CA HIS A 27 9.11 12.56 -22.97
C HIS A 27 9.93 11.96 -21.82
N ALA A 28 9.30 11.89 -20.64
CA ALA A 28 9.76 11.12 -19.51
C ALA A 28 9.40 9.63 -19.75
N PRO A 29 10.19 8.68 -19.24
CA PRO A 29 10.13 7.26 -19.61
C PRO A 29 8.71 6.67 -19.49
N THR A 30 8.28 5.96 -20.54
CA THR A 30 6.88 5.79 -20.96
C THR A 30 6.14 4.57 -20.37
N SER A 31 6.74 3.75 -19.51
CA SER A 31 6.05 2.59 -18.94
C SER A 31 6.74 2.04 -17.70
N PHE A 32 5.94 1.52 -16.77
CA PHE A 32 6.42 0.45 -15.90
C PHE A 32 6.37 -0.84 -16.71
N ASP A 33 7.46 -1.17 -17.41
CA ASP A 33 7.58 -2.44 -18.11
C ASP A 33 7.76 -3.56 -17.06
N GLY A 34 6.64 -4.22 -16.72
CA GLY A 34 6.61 -5.37 -15.84
C GLY A 34 5.86 -5.15 -14.52
N PRO A 35 5.83 -6.17 -13.65
CA PRO A 35 5.20 -6.08 -12.35
C PRO A 35 5.87 -5.01 -11.47
N VAL A 36 5.06 -4.18 -10.81
CA VAL A 36 5.51 -3.21 -9.81
C VAL A 36 4.88 -3.51 -8.46
N GLU A 37 5.59 -3.15 -7.39
CA GLU A 37 5.04 -3.22 -6.04
C GLU A 37 4.16 -1.99 -5.75
N LEU A 38 3.03 -2.20 -5.07
CA LEU A 38 2.18 -1.10 -4.66
C LEU A 38 2.91 -0.17 -3.68
N SER A 39 3.81 -0.71 -2.86
CA SER A 39 4.70 0.07 -1.99
C SER A 39 5.56 1.06 -2.78
N GLN A 40 6.01 0.69 -3.98
CA GLN A 40 6.78 1.57 -4.87
C GLN A 40 5.92 2.70 -5.42
N LEU A 41 4.68 2.41 -5.83
CA LEU A 41 3.73 3.42 -6.29
C LEU A 41 3.41 4.44 -5.19
N ARG A 42 3.27 4.00 -3.94
CA ARG A 42 3.02 4.88 -2.78
C ARG A 42 4.22 5.74 -2.39
N ARG A 43 5.46 5.24 -2.57
CA ARG A 43 6.67 6.04 -2.28
C ARG A 43 6.85 7.21 -3.23
N LEU A 44 6.49 7.05 -4.51
CA LEU A 44 6.73 8.05 -5.55
C LEU A 44 5.50 8.20 -6.49
N PRO A 45 4.32 8.59 -5.98
CA PRO A 45 3.06 8.50 -6.71
C PRO A 45 3.03 9.41 -7.95
N SER A 46 3.66 10.60 -7.87
CA SER A 46 3.71 11.53 -8.99
C SER A 46 4.51 11.02 -10.19
N ARG A 47 5.45 10.07 -9.98
CA ARG A 47 6.19 9.44 -11.08
C ARG A 47 5.38 8.39 -11.82
N ALA A 48 4.32 7.89 -11.20
CA ALA A 48 3.46 6.86 -11.76
C ALA A 48 2.17 7.41 -12.39
N LEU A 49 2.00 8.73 -12.41
CA LEU A 49 0.81 9.39 -12.96
C LEU A 49 0.62 9.03 -14.43
N GLU A 50 -0.59 8.55 -14.74
CA GLU A 50 -1.03 8.15 -16.08
C GLU A 50 -0.21 7.02 -16.72
N ILE A 51 0.73 6.41 -15.99
CA ILE A 51 1.53 5.27 -16.46
C ILE A 51 0.79 3.98 -16.08
N PRO A 52 0.42 3.13 -17.07
CA PRO A 52 -0.12 1.81 -16.79
C PRO A 52 0.85 0.96 -15.99
N PHE A 53 0.32 0.18 -15.06
CA PHE A 53 1.09 -0.75 -14.25
C PHE A 53 0.31 -2.05 -14.01
N ARG A 54 1.05 -3.06 -13.56
CA ARG A 54 0.52 -4.30 -13.02
C ARG A 54 1.12 -4.54 -11.64
N ALA A 55 0.30 -4.73 -10.62
CA ALA A 55 0.77 -4.95 -9.26
C ALA A 55 0.08 -6.15 -8.62
N THR A 56 0.80 -6.90 -7.79
CA THR A 56 0.18 -7.90 -6.91
C THR A 56 -0.14 -7.22 -5.59
N VAL A 57 -1.33 -7.46 -5.06
CA VAL A 57 -1.80 -6.88 -3.80
C VAL A 57 -2.53 -7.93 -2.98
N VAL A 58 -2.56 -7.72 -1.67
CA VAL A 58 -3.31 -8.55 -0.72
C VAL A 58 -4.54 -7.76 -0.28
N VAL A 59 -5.73 -8.31 -0.52
CA VAL A 59 -6.99 -7.64 -0.21
C VAL A 59 -7.14 -7.48 1.30
N GLN A 60 -7.41 -6.26 1.76
CA GLN A 60 -7.86 -6.04 3.14
C GLN A 60 -9.39 -5.97 3.16
N ALA A 61 -9.96 -5.05 2.38
CA ALA A 61 -11.38 -4.77 2.37
C ALA A 61 -11.85 -4.26 1.00
N VAL A 62 -13.11 -4.54 0.68
CA VAL A 62 -13.76 -4.03 -0.53
C VAL A 62 -15.01 -3.26 -0.10
N ASP A 63 -14.92 -1.94 -0.16
CA ASP A 63 -15.92 -1.05 0.42
C ASP A 63 -16.85 -0.44 -0.61
N ARG A 64 -18.12 -0.40 -0.23
CA ARG A 64 -19.16 0.26 -1.02
C ARG A 64 -19.40 1.71 -0.60
N ALA A 65 -19.04 2.06 0.63
CA ALA A 65 -19.27 3.38 1.22
C ALA A 65 -17.95 3.95 1.71
N TRP A 66 -17.57 5.09 1.16
CA TRP A 66 -16.34 5.79 1.48
C TRP A 66 -16.47 7.26 1.06
N ASP A 67 -15.67 8.15 1.66
CA ASP A 67 -15.72 9.59 1.36
C ASP A 67 -14.88 9.90 0.11
N PRO A 68 -15.51 10.35 -1.00
CA PRO A 68 -14.81 10.66 -2.25
C PRO A 68 -13.83 11.84 -2.16
N LEU A 69 -13.88 12.60 -1.06
CA LEU A 69 -13.15 13.84 -0.88
C LEU A 69 -13.38 14.78 -2.09
N LEU A 70 -12.35 15.50 -2.52
CA LEU A 70 -12.38 16.39 -3.70
C LEU A 70 -11.85 15.71 -4.97
N THR A 71 -12.11 14.41 -5.13
CA THR A 71 -11.58 13.62 -6.25
C THR A 71 -12.67 13.19 -7.23
N ARG A 72 -12.27 12.64 -8.38
CA ARG A 72 -13.18 12.07 -9.38
C ARG A 72 -13.80 10.72 -8.99
N PHE A 73 -13.36 10.12 -7.89
CA PHE A 73 -13.75 8.79 -7.50
C PHE A 73 -14.93 8.90 -6.56
N ASP A 74 -16.16 8.88 -7.07
CA ASP A 74 -17.37 8.90 -6.23
C ASP A 74 -17.85 7.48 -5.87
N GLY A 75 -18.50 7.33 -4.71
CA GLY A 75 -19.01 6.04 -4.26
C GLY A 75 -20.13 5.44 -5.13
N ALA A 76 -20.81 6.25 -5.95
CA ALA A 76 -21.88 5.79 -6.83
C ALA A 76 -21.34 5.15 -8.11
N THR A 77 -20.19 5.61 -8.60
CA THR A 77 -19.55 5.15 -9.84
C THR A 77 -18.42 4.15 -9.59
N TRP A 78 -17.76 4.25 -8.43
CA TRP A 78 -16.55 3.49 -8.12
C TRP A 78 -16.75 2.56 -6.92
N LEU A 79 -16.10 1.40 -7.00
CA LEU A 79 -15.93 0.46 -5.90
C LEU A 79 -14.50 0.64 -5.37
N ARG A 80 -14.36 0.81 -4.04
CA ARG A 80 -13.05 0.99 -3.41
C ARG A 80 -12.49 -0.35 -2.94
N LEU A 81 -11.20 -0.55 -3.18
CA LEU A 81 -10.38 -1.62 -2.63
C LEU A 81 -9.37 -0.98 -1.68
N GLU A 82 -9.34 -1.46 -0.45
CA GLU A 82 -8.21 -1.30 0.46
C GLU A 82 -7.36 -2.56 0.38
N ALA A 83 -6.04 -2.40 0.17
CA ALA A 83 -5.15 -3.53 -0.01
C ALA A 83 -3.74 -3.24 0.51
N TRP A 84 -3.07 -4.27 1.00
CA TRP A 84 -1.63 -4.20 1.25
C TRP A 84 -0.85 -4.51 -0.02
N SER A 85 0.36 -3.96 -0.10
CA SER A 85 1.32 -4.38 -1.12
C SER A 85 1.75 -5.83 -0.86
N ASP A 86 2.03 -6.59 -1.92
CA ASP A 86 2.40 -8.01 -1.79
C ASP A 86 3.77 -8.21 -1.10
N ASP A 87 4.64 -7.21 -1.15
CA ASP A 87 5.90 -7.15 -0.41
C ASP A 87 5.76 -6.77 1.08
N ALA A 88 4.54 -6.47 1.56
CA ALA A 88 4.33 -6.06 2.94
C ALA A 88 4.45 -7.23 3.93
N ALA A 89 5.24 -7.04 4.98
CA ALA A 89 5.33 -7.95 6.11
C ALA A 89 4.11 -7.76 7.03
N LEU A 90 2.97 -8.40 6.71
CA LEU A 90 1.69 -8.17 7.42
C LEU A 90 1.69 -8.53 8.90
N TRP A 91 2.70 -9.27 9.37
CA TRP A 91 2.88 -9.54 10.81
C TRP A 91 3.48 -8.35 11.57
N GLU A 92 4.12 -7.42 10.86
CA GLU A 92 4.58 -6.17 11.45
C GLU A 92 3.40 -5.21 11.58
N ARG A 93 3.17 -4.72 12.79
CA ARG A 93 2.06 -3.80 13.10
C ARG A 93 2.01 -2.60 12.16
N ALA A 94 3.15 -1.98 11.87
CA ALA A 94 3.23 -0.79 11.01
C ALA A 94 2.80 -1.07 9.57
N SER A 95 3.09 -2.27 9.05
CA SER A 95 2.66 -2.72 7.73
C SER A 95 1.16 -3.07 7.72
N PHE A 96 0.70 -3.78 8.75
CA PHE A 96 -0.71 -4.17 8.89
C PHE A 96 -1.66 -2.97 9.01
N GLU A 97 -1.30 -1.98 9.83
CA GLU A 97 -2.11 -0.78 10.08
C GLU A 97 -2.03 0.26 8.95
N ASN A 98 -1.24 0.04 7.90
CA ASN A 98 -1.05 0.97 6.78
C ASN A 98 -1.38 0.37 5.40
N PRO A 99 -2.60 -0.15 5.18
CA PRO A 99 -3.06 -0.56 3.86
C PRO A 99 -3.08 0.63 2.90
N ALA A 100 -2.98 0.37 1.60
CA ALA A 100 -3.22 1.36 0.57
C ALA A 100 -4.74 1.57 0.40
N PRO A 101 -5.28 2.76 0.66
CA PRO A 101 -6.73 2.94 0.77
C PRO A 101 -7.41 3.34 -0.54
N TYR A 102 -6.67 3.74 -1.58
CA TYR A 102 -7.22 4.46 -2.74
C TYR A 102 -7.03 3.70 -4.06
N LEU A 103 -7.58 2.48 -4.14
CA LEU A 103 -7.68 1.69 -5.36
C LEU A 103 -9.14 1.56 -5.78
N PHE A 104 -9.46 1.85 -7.04
CA PHE A 104 -10.85 1.99 -7.48
C PHE A 104 -11.14 1.25 -8.77
N ALA A 105 -12.13 0.37 -8.76
CA ALA A 105 -12.69 -0.22 -9.96
C ALA A 105 -14.03 0.43 -10.31
N ARG A 106 -14.26 0.73 -11.59
CA ARG A 106 -15.53 1.30 -12.03
C ARG A 106 -16.64 0.25 -11.90
N ARG A 107 -17.76 0.59 -11.25
CA ARG A 107 -18.92 -0.30 -11.10
C ARG A 107 -19.48 -0.72 -12.45
N GLY A 108 -20.03 -1.93 -12.51
CA GLY A 108 -20.54 -2.53 -13.76
C GLY A 108 -19.45 -3.12 -14.68
N THR A 109 -18.17 -2.99 -14.32
CA THR A 109 -17.07 -3.63 -15.06
C THR A 109 -16.72 -5.01 -14.49
N GLY A 110 -15.99 -5.81 -15.27
CA GLY A 110 -15.46 -7.11 -14.81
C GLY A 110 -14.50 -6.97 -13.62
N ALA A 111 -13.70 -5.91 -13.56
CA ALA A 111 -12.83 -5.62 -12.41
C ALA A 111 -13.64 -5.44 -11.12
N ALA A 112 -14.72 -4.66 -11.15
CA ALA A 112 -15.56 -4.48 -9.97
C ALA A 112 -16.26 -5.77 -9.53
N GLN A 113 -16.69 -6.62 -10.49
CA GLN A 113 -17.26 -7.94 -10.16
C GLN A 113 -16.21 -8.87 -9.52
N ALA A 114 -15.00 -8.87 -10.05
CA ALA A 114 -13.89 -9.66 -9.49
C ALA A 114 -13.52 -9.22 -8.07
N LEU A 115 -13.50 -7.90 -7.79
CA LEU A 115 -13.28 -7.38 -6.43
C LEU A 115 -14.41 -7.78 -5.47
N LEU A 116 -15.67 -7.72 -5.90
CA LEU A 116 -16.80 -8.15 -5.07
C LEU A 116 -16.77 -9.65 -4.73
N ALA A 117 -16.04 -10.45 -5.50
CA ALA A 117 -15.83 -11.87 -5.27
C ALA A 117 -14.51 -12.18 -4.53
N ALA A 118 -13.72 -11.18 -4.20
CA ALA A 118 -12.49 -11.32 -3.43
C ALA A 118 -12.80 -11.33 -1.92
N SER A 119 -12.05 -12.13 -1.18
CA SER A 119 -12.10 -12.19 0.28
C SER A 119 -10.89 -11.46 0.90
N PRO A 120 -10.97 -11.05 2.17
CA PRO A 120 -9.78 -10.59 2.89
C PRO A 120 -8.65 -11.61 2.79
N TYR A 121 -7.42 -11.11 2.64
CA TYR A 121 -6.19 -11.85 2.41
C TYR A 121 -6.06 -12.59 1.08
N ASP A 122 -7.07 -12.51 0.20
CA ASP A 122 -6.90 -12.94 -1.18
C ASP A 122 -5.78 -12.15 -1.84
N ARG A 123 -4.97 -12.88 -2.59
CA ARG A 123 -3.87 -12.31 -3.36
C ARG A 123 -4.34 -12.15 -4.79
N ILE A 124 -4.33 -10.91 -5.26
CA ILE A 124 -4.85 -10.54 -6.59
C ILE A 124 -3.80 -9.72 -7.34
N GLU A 125 -3.79 -9.89 -8.66
CA GLU A 125 -3.08 -9.01 -9.58
C GLU A 125 -4.06 -7.97 -10.11
N VAL A 126 -3.68 -6.70 -10.02
CA VAL A 126 -4.45 -5.57 -10.52
C VAL A 126 -3.70 -4.90 -11.65
N GLU A 127 -4.43 -4.48 -12.69
CA GLU A 127 -3.92 -3.59 -13.72
C GLU A 127 -4.64 -2.25 -13.65
N GLY A 128 -3.86 -1.17 -13.74
CA GLY A 128 -4.39 0.16 -13.53
C GLY A 128 -3.39 1.26 -13.83
N ALA A 129 -3.77 2.48 -13.48
CA ALA A 129 -2.91 3.65 -13.52
C ALA A 129 -3.23 4.58 -12.36
N VAL A 130 -2.22 5.31 -11.88
CA VAL A 130 -2.44 6.43 -10.95
C VAL A 130 -3.07 7.57 -11.74
N ARG A 131 -4.31 7.94 -11.43
CA ARG A 131 -5.03 9.03 -12.12
C ARG A 131 -4.89 10.38 -11.43
N GLN A 132 -4.60 10.34 -10.14
CA GLN A 132 -4.48 11.54 -9.32
C GLN A 132 -3.56 11.24 -8.15
N VAL A 133 -2.82 12.25 -7.69
CA VAL A 133 -2.14 12.22 -6.39
C VAL A 133 -2.84 13.22 -5.49
N PHE A 134 -3.33 12.77 -4.35
CA PHE A 134 -4.04 13.63 -3.40
C PHE A 134 -3.74 13.20 -1.97
N ALA A 135 -3.50 14.18 -1.09
CA ALA A 135 -3.08 13.96 0.30
C ALA A 135 -1.83 13.06 0.43
N GLY A 136 -0.91 13.11 -0.55
CA GLY A 136 0.31 12.31 -0.56
C GLY A 136 0.14 10.86 -1.02
N GLU A 137 -1.08 10.43 -1.34
CA GLU A 137 -1.37 9.06 -1.77
C GLU A 137 -1.74 9.00 -3.26
N PRO A 138 -1.40 7.89 -3.95
CA PRO A 138 -1.87 7.63 -5.31
C PRO A 138 -3.34 7.20 -5.29
N TRP A 139 -4.14 7.82 -6.14
CA TRP A 139 -5.53 7.42 -6.41
C TRP A 139 -5.56 6.65 -7.71
N ILE A 140 -5.78 5.35 -7.59
CA ILE A 140 -5.53 4.36 -8.62
C ILE A 140 -6.85 3.94 -9.25
N GLU A 141 -6.94 4.04 -10.57
CA GLU A 141 -8.01 3.40 -11.35
C GLU A 141 -7.57 2.00 -11.77
N ILE A 142 -8.38 0.99 -11.42
CA ILE A 142 -8.21 -0.40 -11.79
C ILE A 142 -9.18 -0.74 -12.94
N TRP A 143 -8.67 -1.35 -14.00
CA TRP A 143 -9.48 -1.85 -15.11
C TRP A 143 -9.47 -3.38 -15.25
N ALA A 144 -8.49 -4.08 -14.66
CA ALA A 144 -8.46 -5.55 -14.62
C ALA A 144 -8.02 -6.08 -13.26
N VAL A 145 -8.59 -7.23 -12.89
CA VAL A 145 -8.30 -7.94 -11.63
C VAL A 145 -8.25 -9.44 -11.91
N HIS A 146 -7.20 -10.09 -11.46
CA HIS A 146 -6.99 -11.53 -11.61
C HIS A 146 -6.60 -12.13 -10.26
N ARG A 147 -7.17 -13.29 -9.89
CA ARG A 147 -6.70 -14.03 -8.71
C ARG A 147 -5.27 -14.53 -8.96
N LYS A 148 -4.42 -14.43 -7.94
CA LYS A 148 -2.99 -14.75 -8.08
C LYS A 148 -2.49 -15.66 -6.97
N GLY A 149 -2.18 -16.89 -7.35
CA GLY A 149 -1.47 -17.84 -6.50
C GLY A 149 -2.21 -18.18 -5.21
N VAL A 150 -1.44 -18.40 -4.15
CA VAL A 150 -1.93 -18.79 -2.83
C VAL A 150 -2.25 -17.52 -2.02
N ALA A 151 -3.44 -17.48 -1.42
CA ALA A 151 -3.83 -16.41 -0.50
C ALA A 151 -2.99 -16.45 0.78
N LEU A 152 -2.83 -15.30 1.43
CA LEU A 152 -2.43 -15.30 2.83
C LEU A 152 -3.64 -15.71 3.68
N THR A 153 -3.40 -16.25 4.87
CA THR A 153 -4.49 -16.54 5.80
C THR A 153 -4.39 -15.62 7.01
N GLU A 154 -5.53 -15.26 7.60
CA GLU A 154 -5.57 -14.53 8.86
C GLU A 154 -4.76 -15.24 9.95
N ALA A 155 -4.84 -16.58 10.02
CA ALA A 155 -4.08 -17.39 10.95
C ALA A 155 -2.55 -17.23 10.76
N THR A 156 -2.07 -17.19 9.52
CA THR A 156 -0.65 -16.93 9.22
C THR A 156 -0.21 -15.59 9.79
N VAL A 157 -0.97 -14.53 9.49
CA VAL A 157 -0.66 -13.16 9.94
C VAL A 157 -0.69 -13.09 11.46
N PHE A 158 -1.70 -13.67 12.09
CA PHE A 158 -1.85 -13.72 13.54
C PHE A 158 -0.68 -14.42 14.24
N HIS A 159 -0.33 -15.63 13.80
CA HIS A 159 0.75 -16.42 14.42
C HIS A 159 2.11 -15.76 14.23
N ALA A 160 2.40 -15.22 13.04
CA ALA A 160 3.63 -14.48 12.79
C ALA A 160 3.74 -13.21 13.64
N ALA A 161 2.66 -12.43 13.77
CA ALA A 161 2.63 -11.23 14.62
C ALA A 161 2.82 -11.59 16.11
N ARG A 162 2.21 -12.70 16.55
CA ARG A 162 2.36 -13.21 17.91
C ARG A 162 3.78 -13.68 18.19
N ALA A 163 4.44 -14.34 17.23
CA ALA A 163 5.83 -14.74 17.34
C ALA A 163 6.76 -13.54 17.55
N GLU A 164 6.62 -12.50 16.73
CA GLU A 164 7.43 -11.28 16.84
C GLU A 164 7.28 -10.61 18.23
N ARG A 165 6.05 -10.59 18.76
CA ARG A 165 5.79 -10.10 20.12
C ARG A 165 6.50 -10.96 21.17
N LEU A 166 6.41 -12.29 21.08
CA LEU A 166 7.03 -13.21 22.03
C LEU A 166 8.57 -13.15 21.97
N GLU A 167 9.15 -12.97 20.78
CA GLU A 167 10.58 -12.74 20.60
C GLU A 167 11.02 -11.47 21.34
N ARG A 168 10.28 -10.36 21.17
CA ARG A 168 10.53 -9.10 21.90
C ARG A 168 10.39 -9.23 23.41
N GLU A 169 9.55 -10.15 23.88
CA GLU A 169 9.37 -10.48 25.30
C GLU A 169 10.43 -11.47 25.83
N GLY A 170 11.35 -11.95 24.97
CA GLY A 170 12.39 -12.92 25.32
C GLY A 170 11.90 -14.36 25.44
N ASN A 171 10.64 -14.64 25.08
CA ASN A 171 10.06 -15.98 25.16
C ASN A 171 10.28 -16.76 23.86
N LEU A 172 11.54 -17.14 23.62
CA LEU A 172 12.01 -17.67 22.34
C LEU A 172 11.39 -19.02 21.97
N GLU A 173 11.14 -19.90 22.95
CA GLU A 173 10.50 -21.19 22.70
C GLU A 173 9.06 -21.03 22.20
N LEU A 174 8.27 -20.15 22.84
CA LEU A 174 6.92 -19.87 22.38
C LEU A 174 6.93 -19.13 21.04
N ALA A 175 7.87 -18.20 20.83
CA ALA A 175 8.02 -17.52 19.55
C ALA A 175 8.26 -18.52 18.41
N ARG A 176 9.13 -19.52 18.63
CA ARG A 176 9.40 -20.59 17.66
C ARG A 176 8.13 -21.39 17.34
N SER A 177 7.40 -21.82 18.36
CA SER A 177 6.16 -22.57 18.17
C SER A 177 5.11 -21.79 17.36
N GLU A 178 5.03 -20.47 17.54
CA GLU A 178 4.14 -19.61 16.74
C GLU A 178 4.62 -19.46 15.28
N ILE A 179 5.93 -19.39 15.03
CA ILE A 179 6.48 -19.39 13.66
C ILE A 179 6.18 -20.71 12.95
N GLU A 180 6.33 -21.85 13.63
CA GLU A 180 5.98 -23.18 13.08
C GLU A 180 4.49 -23.23 12.66
N ARG A 181 3.59 -22.70 13.50
CA ARG A 181 2.16 -22.59 13.18
C ARG A 181 1.89 -21.68 11.99
N ALA A 182 2.59 -20.54 11.89
CA ALA A 182 2.48 -19.66 10.74
C ALA A 182 2.91 -20.36 9.46
N LEU A 183 4.07 -21.06 9.49
CA LEU A 183 4.67 -21.77 8.36
C LEU A 183 3.87 -23.00 7.90
N ALA A 184 3.07 -23.61 8.78
CA ALA A 184 2.21 -24.74 8.46
C ALA A 184 1.07 -24.37 7.49
N ALA A 185 0.70 -23.08 7.41
CA ALA A 185 -0.31 -22.60 6.48
C ALA A 185 0.27 -22.41 5.06
N PRO A 186 -0.55 -22.59 4.01
CA PRO A 186 -0.17 -22.20 2.65
C PRO A 186 0.10 -20.69 2.57
N MET A 187 1.21 -20.30 1.97
CA MET A 187 1.54 -18.90 1.70
C MET A 187 2.53 -18.79 0.52
N PRO A 188 2.61 -17.62 -0.14
CA PRO A 188 3.63 -17.35 -1.15
C PRO A 188 5.07 -17.45 -0.60
N GLU A 189 6.01 -17.86 -1.46
CA GLU A 189 7.41 -18.10 -1.07
C GLU A 189 8.10 -16.86 -0.48
N HIS A 190 7.80 -15.68 -1.02
CA HIS A 190 8.40 -14.43 -0.55
C HIS A 190 7.90 -14.01 0.84
N HIS A 191 6.73 -14.49 1.29
CA HIS A 191 6.29 -14.35 2.69
C HIS A 191 6.84 -15.46 3.59
N ARG A 192 7.10 -16.65 3.03
CA ARG A 192 7.67 -17.79 3.76
C ARG A 192 9.13 -17.55 4.13
N ALA A 193 9.94 -17.03 3.21
CA ALA A 193 11.38 -16.87 3.41
C ALA A 193 11.75 -16.02 4.64
N PRO A 194 11.11 -14.85 4.91
CA PRO A 194 11.34 -14.10 6.15
C PRO A 194 11.02 -14.88 7.42
N LEU A 195 9.91 -15.65 7.44
CA LEU A 195 9.53 -16.46 8.60
C LEU A 195 10.52 -17.62 8.85
N LEU A 196 11.06 -18.22 7.78
CA LEU A 196 12.13 -19.21 7.89
C LEU A 196 13.42 -18.60 8.46
N ALA A 197 13.80 -17.40 8.03
CA ALA A 197 14.97 -16.69 8.58
C ALA A 197 14.78 -16.34 10.08
N ILE A 198 13.54 -16.09 10.51
CA ILE A 198 13.21 -15.94 11.94
C ILE A 198 13.35 -17.28 12.67
N ALA A 199 12.81 -18.36 12.11
CA ALA A 199 12.92 -19.70 12.70
C ALA A 199 14.39 -20.10 12.91
N GLU A 200 15.24 -19.94 11.89
CA GLU A 200 16.67 -20.26 11.95
C GLU A 200 17.38 -19.45 13.04
N ARG A 201 17.10 -18.15 13.15
CA ARG A 201 17.65 -17.30 14.21
C ARG A 201 17.25 -17.78 15.60
N LEU A 202 16.02 -18.29 15.76
CA LEU A 202 15.53 -18.81 17.04
C LEU A 202 16.08 -20.21 17.36
N GLU A 203 16.60 -20.96 16.38
CA GLU A 203 17.22 -22.28 16.57
C GLU A 203 18.64 -22.21 17.10
N VAL A 204 19.40 -21.15 16.80
CA VAL A 204 20.77 -20.98 17.28
C VAL A 204 20.74 -20.84 18.81
N PRO A 205 21.31 -21.79 19.58
CA PRO A 205 21.45 -21.62 21.01
C PRO A 205 22.30 -20.38 21.26
N ALA A 206 21.91 -19.57 22.26
CA ALA A 206 22.77 -18.52 22.79
C ALA A 206 23.96 -19.14 23.54
N ASP A 207 24.80 -19.90 22.83
CA ASP A 207 26.07 -20.40 23.35
C ASP A 207 27.02 -19.20 23.47
N GLY A 208 27.36 -18.85 24.71
CA GLY A 208 28.53 -18.04 24.99
C GLY A 208 28.33 -16.68 25.65
N SER A 209 27.25 -16.42 26.39
CA SER A 209 27.38 -15.42 27.47
C SER A 209 28.12 -16.07 28.65
N ASP A 210 29.44 -16.16 28.48
CA ASP A 210 30.42 -16.48 29.51
C ASP A 210 30.13 -15.64 30.76
N SER A 211 29.44 -16.27 31.71
CA SER A 211 29.44 -15.83 33.10
C SER A 211 30.79 -16.24 33.68
N SER A 212 31.79 -15.41 33.34
CA SER A 212 33.05 -15.25 34.08
C SER A 212 32.73 -14.99 35.55
N SER A 213 32.46 -16.06 36.29
CA SER A 213 32.58 -16.07 37.74
C SER A 213 34.07 -16.09 38.05
N GLY A 214 34.65 -14.89 38.06
CA GLY A 214 35.92 -14.65 38.73
C GLY A 214 35.77 -15.05 40.18
N SER A 215 36.39 -16.16 40.56
CA SER A 215 36.72 -16.45 41.94
C SER A 215 38.23 -16.42 42.07
N SER A 216 38.71 -15.28 42.56
CA SER A 216 40.08 -15.08 43.01
C SER A 216 40.19 -15.32 44.51
N LYS A 217 41.29 -15.98 44.87
CA LYS A 217 41.95 -16.16 46.17
C LYS A 217 41.44 -17.28 47.07
#